data_AF-M2US53-F1
#
_entry.id   AF-M2US53-F1
#
_cell.length_a   1.000
_cell.length_b   1.000
_cell.length_c   1.000
_cell.angle_alpha   90.00
_cell.angle_beta   90.00
_cell.angle_gamma   90.00
#
_symmetry.space_group_name_H-M   'P 1'
#
loop_
_entity.id
_entity.type
_entity.pdbx_description
1 polymer ?
#
loop_
_entity_poly.entity_id
_entity_poly.type
_entity_poly.pdbx_seq_one_letter_code
_entity_poly.pdbx_strand_id
1 'polypeptide(L)'
;MGNTQSTVRYLAPASFIYDFAAQQYGIFSTPNMLDIHNRNLAAFSPYPYFIGAFFFPQQIFQLAWLWKLWKQDGNEQERAMMNKFAWCYSLGNVCIGTWMFFWNANDLATSNIFVIINTLAQVTYISTMLEPLDTRSTPNFLTHIVAKTFAGIGVLDLLHNTSAAYYVGVEPSSLVQVATGIGFAAAASVSDWIFGGCLVYDLVALSVGQEGSWSRLLGGYAAMTAGIVGFRNFFYPRWKGQTQGGYSKIGNGGDDA
;
A
#
# COMPACT_ATOMS: atom_id res chain seq x y z
N MET A 1 -14.74 4.37 -34.48
CA MET A 1 -15.15 5.55 -33.69
C MET A 1 -14.83 5.23 -32.24
N GLY A 2 -14.01 5.91 -31.47
CA GLY A 2 -13.11 7.05 -31.60
C GLY A 2 -12.51 7.17 -30.20
N ASN A 3 -11.18 7.09 -30.12
CA ASN A 3 -10.32 7.08 -28.92
C ASN A 3 -10.85 7.96 -27.76
N THR A 4 -11.72 7.44 -26.89
CA THR A 4 -12.03 8.09 -25.61
C THR A 4 -10.80 7.88 -24.74
N GLN A 5 -9.86 8.82 -24.81
CA GLN A 5 -8.69 8.77 -23.96
C GLN A 5 -9.16 8.81 -22.52
N SER A 6 -8.94 7.72 -21.79
CA SER A 6 -9.33 7.62 -20.38
C SER A 6 -8.67 8.75 -19.60
N THR A 7 -9.47 9.63 -19.00
CA THR A 7 -9.03 10.80 -18.21
C THR A 7 -7.95 10.42 -17.18
N VAL A 8 -7.99 9.18 -16.70
CA VAL A 8 -7.02 8.64 -15.74
C VAL A 8 -5.58 8.58 -16.26
N ARG A 9 -5.36 8.55 -17.58
CA ARG A 9 -4.01 8.61 -18.17
C ARG A 9 -3.33 9.93 -17.85
N TYR A 10 -4.09 11.01 -17.63
CA TYR A 10 -3.56 12.30 -17.22
C TYR A 10 -3.63 12.49 -15.71
N LEU A 11 -4.75 12.07 -15.10
CA LEU A 11 -4.97 12.25 -13.68
C LEU A 11 -3.94 11.49 -12.82
N ALA A 12 -3.63 10.24 -13.16
CA ALA A 12 -2.68 9.43 -12.38
C ALA A 12 -1.25 10.01 -12.38
N PRO A 13 -0.65 10.35 -13.52
CA PRO A 13 0.64 11.05 -13.52
C PRO A 13 0.59 12.42 -12.83
N ALA A 14 -0.47 13.20 -13.01
CA ALA A 14 -0.61 14.51 -12.36
C ALA A 14 -0.66 14.37 -10.83
N SER A 15 -1.43 13.40 -10.32
CA SER A 15 -1.51 13.13 -8.89
C SER A 15 -0.16 12.63 -8.33
N PHE A 16 0.57 11.80 -9.08
CA PHE A 16 1.92 11.38 -8.68
C PHE A 16 2.89 12.55 -8.58
N ILE A 17 2.87 13.46 -9.55
CA ILE A 17 3.73 14.66 -9.53
C ILE A 17 3.39 15.54 -8.32
N TYR A 18 2.09 15.70 -8.04
CA TYR A 18 1.62 16.44 -6.86
C TYR A 18 2.13 15.82 -5.56
N ASP A 19 1.92 14.51 -5.36
CA ASP A 19 2.40 13.80 -4.17
C ASP A 19 3.92 13.87 -4.07
N PHE A 20 4.64 13.55 -5.15
CA PHE A 20 6.10 13.63 -5.19
C PHE A 20 6.62 15.01 -4.78
N ALA A 21 6.03 16.09 -5.32
CA ALA A 21 6.41 17.46 -4.98
C ALA A 21 6.10 17.80 -3.52
N ALA A 22 4.95 17.36 -2.99
CA ALA A 22 4.60 17.51 -1.59
C ALA A 22 5.59 16.77 -0.68
N GLN A 23 5.98 15.54 -1.02
CA GLN A 23 7.01 14.78 -0.30
C GLN A 23 8.37 15.49 -0.31
N GLN A 24 8.77 16.09 -1.45
CA GLN A 24 10.00 16.91 -1.49
C GLN A 24 9.88 18.13 -0.55
N TYR A 25 8.74 18.83 -0.57
CA TYR A 25 8.46 19.90 0.38
C TYR A 25 8.54 19.40 1.84
N GLY A 26 7.98 18.23 2.12
CA GLY A 26 8.03 17.54 3.41
C GLY A 26 9.45 17.38 3.95
N ILE A 27 10.35 16.93 3.09
CA ILE A 27 11.75 16.64 3.42
C ILE A 27 12.59 17.91 3.57
N PHE A 28 12.36 18.92 2.71
CA PHE A 28 13.25 20.08 2.59
C PHE A 28 12.77 21.36 3.30
N SER A 29 11.55 21.38 3.84
CA SER A 29 11.05 22.54 4.60
C SER A 29 11.54 22.54 6.05
N THR A 30 11.28 23.64 6.77
CA THR A 30 11.57 23.77 8.20
C THR A 30 10.32 24.22 8.94
N PRO A 31 9.81 23.45 9.92
CA PRO A 31 10.24 22.09 10.28
C PRO A 31 10.02 21.11 9.13
N ASN A 32 10.93 20.14 8.96
CA ASN A 32 10.73 19.04 8.02
C ASN A 32 9.90 17.92 8.65
N MET A 33 9.51 16.94 7.84
CA MET A 33 8.70 15.80 8.28
C MET A 33 9.35 15.00 9.43
N LEU A 34 10.69 14.92 9.48
CA LEU A 34 11.43 14.22 10.52
C LEU A 34 11.44 15.04 11.82
N ASP A 35 11.55 16.37 11.75
CA ASP A 35 11.43 17.25 12.92
C ASP A 35 10.05 17.07 13.57
N ILE A 36 8.99 17.02 12.76
CA ILE A 36 7.63 16.79 13.24
C ILE A 36 7.50 15.38 13.85
N HIS A 37 8.01 14.35 13.17
CA HIS A 37 8.02 12.98 13.70
C HIS A 37 8.69 12.91 15.08
N ASN A 38 9.89 13.47 15.22
CA ASN A 38 10.66 13.44 16.46
C ASN A 38 9.99 14.20 17.61
N ARG A 39 9.16 15.21 17.30
CA ARG A 39 8.38 15.95 18.31
C ARG A 39 7.15 15.20 18.79
N ASN A 40 6.66 14.23 18.03
CA ASN A 40 5.38 13.55 18.27
C ASN A 40 5.54 12.03 18.34
N LEU A 41 6.61 11.56 19.00
CA LEU A 41 6.85 10.13 19.18
C LEU A 41 5.71 9.47 19.98
N ALA A 42 5.24 8.34 19.48
CA ALA A 42 4.14 7.57 20.03
C ALA A 42 4.38 6.07 19.85
N ALA A 43 3.48 5.25 20.40
CA ALA A 43 3.59 3.79 20.38
C ALA A 43 3.73 3.17 18.97
N PHE A 44 3.27 3.86 17.92
CA PHE A 44 3.40 3.40 16.54
C PHE A 44 4.34 4.28 15.70
N SER A 45 5.33 4.92 16.32
CA SER A 45 6.39 5.63 15.59
C SER A 45 7.39 4.63 14.97
N PRO A 46 7.48 4.56 13.63
CA PRO A 46 8.46 3.72 12.97
C PRO A 46 9.84 4.37 12.96
N TYR A 47 10.88 3.58 12.69
CA TYR A 47 12.21 4.14 12.42
C TYR A 47 12.20 4.90 11.08
N PRO A 48 12.48 6.20 11.04
CA PRO A 48 12.23 7.04 9.85
C PRO A 48 12.95 6.60 8.58
N TYR A 49 14.15 6.01 8.69
CA TYR A 49 14.91 5.58 7.52
C TYR A 49 14.31 4.33 6.84
N PHE A 50 13.51 3.52 7.54
CA PHE A 50 12.76 2.44 6.90
C PHE A 50 11.67 2.99 5.99
N ILE A 51 11.06 4.12 6.37
CA ILE A 51 10.08 4.80 5.53
C ILE A 51 10.73 5.19 4.19
N GLY A 52 11.87 5.89 4.25
CA GLY A 52 12.62 6.26 3.04
C GLY A 52 13.05 5.05 2.19
N ALA A 53 13.50 3.97 2.83
CA ALA A 53 13.92 2.74 2.15
C ALA A 53 12.75 1.99 1.49
N PHE A 54 11.53 2.10 2.02
CA PHE A 54 10.33 1.55 1.40
C PHE A 54 9.88 2.39 0.20
N PHE A 55 9.80 3.71 0.37
CA PHE A 55 9.29 4.61 -0.66
C PHE A 55 10.19 4.65 -1.90
N PHE A 56 11.51 4.61 -1.77
CA PHE A 56 12.41 4.71 -2.94
C PHE A 56 12.12 3.66 -4.04
N PRO A 57 12.14 2.34 -3.78
CA PRO A 57 11.78 1.36 -4.79
C PRO A 57 10.31 1.47 -5.22
N GLN A 58 9.42 1.87 -4.30
CA GLN A 58 8.01 2.09 -4.61
C GLN A 58 7.82 3.19 -5.67
N GLN A 59 8.58 4.28 -5.62
CA GLN A 59 8.52 5.34 -6.65
C GLN A 59 8.94 4.82 -8.02
N ILE A 60 9.94 3.94 -8.09
CA ILE A 60 10.38 3.34 -9.36
C ILE A 60 9.27 2.45 -9.94
N PHE A 61 8.64 1.60 -9.12
CA PHE A 61 7.54 0.76 -9.58
C PHE A 61 6.33 1.58 -10.03
N GLN A 62 6.02 2.67 -9.34
CA GLN A 62 4.96 3.59 -9.73
C GLN A 62 5.23 4.23 -11.08
N LEU A 63 6.45 4.74 -11.32
CA LEU A 63 6.83 5.31 -12.61
C LEU A 63 6.74 4.28 -13.75
N ALA A 64 7.21 3.05 -13.50
CA ALA A 64 7.11 1.96 -14.48
C ALA A 64 5.65 1.58 -14.77
N TRP A 65 4.80 1.55 -13.74
CA TRP A 65 3.37 1.30 -13.89
C TRP A 65 2.65 2.44 -14.61
N LEU A 66 2.92 3.70 -14.26
CA LEU A 66 2.38 4.89 -14.93
C LEU A 66 2.77 4.93 -16.41
N TRP A 67 3.99 4.51 -16.75
CA TRP A 67 4.42 4.39 -18.14
C TRP A 67 3.56 3.36 -18.90
N LYS A 68 3.25 2.21 -18.29
CA LYS A 68 2.35 1.20 -18.89
C LYS A 68 0.91 1.68 -19.00
N LEU A 69 0.39 2.34 -17.96
CA LEU A 69 -0.92 2.99 -18.00
C LEU A 69 -0.96 4.03 -19.13
N TRP A 70 0.07 4.87 -19.24
CA TRP A 70 0.18 5.88 -20.29
C TRP A 70 0.23 5.25 -21.66
N LYS A 71 0.93 4.13 -21.86
CA LYS A 71 0.98 3.41 -23.13
C LYS A 71 -0.26 2.55 -23.40
N GLN A 72 -1.12 2.35 -22.40
CA GLN A 72 -2.22 1.38 -22.43
C GLN A 72 -1.69 0.01 -22.85
N ASP A 73 -0.63 -0.43 -22.17
CA ASP A 73 0.02 -1.72 -22.40
C ASP A 73 -0.82 -2.89 -21.87
N GLY A 74 -0.73 -4.06 -22.50
CA GLY A 74 -1.50 -5.25 -22.13
C GLY A 74 -2.80 -5.47 -22.90
N ASN A 75 -3.47 -6.57 -22.57
CA ASN A 75 -4.76 -6.94 -23.15
C ASN A 75 -5.92 -6.06 -22.63
N GLU A 76 -7.14 -6.28 -23.12
CA GLU A 76 -8.31 -5.47 -22.71
C GLU A 76 -8.59 -5.53 -21.20
N GLN A 77 -8.47 -6.69 -20.57
CA GLN A 77 -8.71 -6.86 -19.14
C GLN A 77 -7.65 -6.15 -18.31
N GLU A 78 -6.38 -6.25 -18.69
CA GLU A 78 -5.26 -5.59 -18.00
C GLU A 78 -5.36 -4.06 -18.09
N ARG A 79 -5.74 -3.54 -19.26
CA ARG A 79 -5.97 -2.11 -19.45
C ARG A 79 -7.16 -1.63 -18.64
N ALA A 80 -8.25 -2.40 -18.58
CA ALA A 80 -9.41 -2.09 -17.75
C ALA A 80 -9.03 -2.04 -16.26
N MET A 81 -8.28 -3.03 -15.77
CA MET A 81 -7.78 -3.06 -14.40
C MET A 81 -6.90 -1.86 -14.09
N MET A 82 -5.90 -1.54 -14.92
CA MET A 82 -5.03 -0.38 -14.72
C MET A 82 -5.85 0.93 -14.69
N ASN A 83 -6.81 1.10 -15.60
CA ASN A 83 -7.67 2.29 -15.64
C ASN A 83 -8.58 2.39 -14.40
N LYS A 84 -9.08 1.26 -13.88
CA LYS A 84 -9.86 1.20 -12.64
C LYS A 84 -9.02 1.54 -11.42
N PHE A 85 -7.83 0.94 -11.31
CA PHE A 85 -6.90 1.22 -10.22
C PHE A 85 -6.43 2.67 -10.24
N ALA A 86 -6.22 3.27 -11.43
CA ALA A 86 -5.75 4.64 -11.56
C ALA A 86 -6.60 5.68 -10.81
N TRP A 87 -7.92 5.46 -10.66
CA TRP A 87 -8.76 6.32 -9.82
C TRP A 87 -8.40 6.21 -8.33
N CYS A 88 -8.26 4.99 -7.81
CA CYS A 88 -7.89 4.74 -6.42
C CYS A 88 -6.45 5.21 -6.14
N TYR A 89 -5.54 4.98 -7.09
CA TYR A 89 -4.18 5.50 -7.09
C TYR A 89 -4.15 7.03 -7.00
N SER A 90 -4.92 7.72 -7.84
CA SER A 90 -4.98 9.18 -7.83
C SER A 90 -5.54 9.75 -6.54
N LEU A 91 -6.60 9.13 -6.00
CA LEU A 91 -7.11 9.51 -4.68
C LEU A 91 -6.02 9.37 -3.61
N GLY A 92 -5.30 8.25 -3.59
CA GLY A 92 -4.22 8.02 -2.63
C GLY A 92 -3.12 9.08 -2.70
N ASN A 93 -2.62 9.37 -3.90
CA ASN A 93 -1.60 10.40 -4.10
C ASN A 93 -2.09 11.80 -3.66
N VAL A 94 -3.34 12.16 -3.95
CA VAL A 94 -3.92 13.43 -3.48
C VAL A 94 -4.02 13.44 -1.96
N CYS A 95 -4.46 12.35 -1.34
CA CYS A 95 -4.53 12.23 0.12
C CYS A 95 -3.15 12.36 0.77
N ILE A 96 -2.14 11.61 0.31
CA ILE A 96 -0.79 11.62 0.90
C ILE A 96 -0.07 12.96 0.63
N GLY A 97 -0.19 13.50 -0.58
CA GLY A 97 0.35 14.84 -0.86
C GLY A 97 -0.31 15.92 0.00
N THR A 98 -1.62 15.84 0.24
CA THR A 98 -2.32 16.79 1.12
C THR A 98 -1.94 16.59 2.59
N TRP A 99 -1.85 15.33 3.03
CA TRP A 99 -1.39 14.95 4.36
C TRP A 99 -0.06 15.61 4.70
N MET A 100 0.89 15.66 3.76
CA MET A 100 2.21 16.22 4.01
C MET A 100 2.18 17.71 4.43
N PHE A 101 1.26 18.51 3.88
CA PHE A 101 1.11 19.92 4.30
C PHE A 101 0.66 20.03 5.76
N PHE A 102 -0.35 19.24 6.15
CA PHE A 102 -0.85 19.25 7.52
C PHE A 102 0.13 18.62 8.51
N TRP A 103 0.83 17.56 8.09
CA TRP A 103 1.93 16.97 8.87
C TRP A 103 3.00 18.01 9.16
N ASN A 104 3.54 18.69 8.15
CA ASN A 104 4.58 19.71 8.35
C ASN A 104 4.09 20.95 9.12
N ALA A 105 2.79 21.26 9.04
CA ALA A 105 2.16 22.28 9.89
C ALA A 105 1.93 21.82 11.34
N ASN A 106 2.28 20.57 11.68
CA ASN A 106 2.00 19.90 12.96
C ASN A 106 0.50 19.82 13.30
N ASP A 107 -0.39 19.92 12.31
CA ASP A 107 -1.83 19.68 12.44
C ASP A 107 -2.14 18.20 12.18
N LEU A 108 -1.72 17.37 13.13
CA LEU A 108 -1.74 15.91 12.99
C LEU A 108 -3.15 15.31 12.99
N ALA A 109 -4.12 16.00 13.59
CA ALA A 109 -5.52 15.57 13.57
C ALA A 109 -6.13 15.73 12.17
N THR A 110 -5.88 16.87 11.51
CA THR A 110 -6.33 17.10 10.13
C THR A 110 -5.57 16.20 9.17
N SER A 111 -4.26 16.01 9.35
CA SER A 111 -3.48 15.08 8.54
C SER A 111 -4.05 13.64 8.63
N ASN A 112 -4.53 13.23 9.81
CA ASN A 112 -5.08 11.88 10.02
C ASN A 112 -6.31 11.58 9.17
N ILE A 113 -7.12 12.59 8.84
CA ILE A 113 -8.31 12.42 7.99
C ILE A 113 -7.89 11.90 6.61
N PHE A 114 -6.84 12.47 6.02
CA PHE A 114 -6.35 12.06 4.71
C PHE A 114 -5.72 10.68 4.72
N VAL A 115 -5.00 10.34 5.80
CA VAL A 115 -4.47 9.00 6.01
C VAL A 115 -5.59 7.97 6.09
N ILE A 116 -6.64 8.23 6.88
CA ILE A 116 -7.80 7.35 6.99
C ILE A 116 -8.45 7.12 5.62
N ILE A 117 -8.70 8.20 4.86
CA ILE A 117 -9.30 8.09 3.52
C ILE A 117 -8.42 7.25 2.60
N ASN A 118 -7.11 7.53 2.56
CA ASN A 118 -6.17 6.75 1.74
C ASN A 118 -6.19 5.27 2.13
N THR A 119 -5.94 4.96 3.40
CA THR A 119 -5.82 3.58 3.88
C THR A 119 -7.10 2.79 3.63
N LEU A 120 -8.26 3.36 3.94
CA LEU A 120 -9.55 2.70 3.67
C LEU A 120 -9.75 2.47 2.17
N ALA A 121 -9.45 3.45 1.32
CA ALA A 121 -9.59 3.31 -0.13
C ALA A 121 -8.67 2.20 -0.68
N GLN A 122 -7.38 2.23 -0.33
CA GLN A 122 -6.40 1.27 -0.84
C GLN A 122 -6.69 -0.15 -0.36
N VAL A 123 -6.92 -0.33 0.95
CA VAL A 123 -7.21 -1.65 1.54
C VAL A 123 -8.52 -2.21 0.98
N THR A 124 -9.57 -1.38 0.84
CA THR A 124 -10.83 -1.81 0.23
C THR A 124 -10.63 -2.22 -1.22
N TYR A 125 -9.85 -1.45 -1.99
CA TYR A 125 -9.59 -1.74 -3.40
C TYR A 125 -8.89 -3.10 -3.56
N ILE A 126 -7.78 -3.33 -2.85
CA ILE A 126 -7.04 -4.61 -2.96
C ILE A 126 -7.85 -5.81 -2.44
N SER A 127 -8.81 -5.58 -1.55
CA SER A 127 -9.62 -6.65 -0.94
C SER A 127 -10.84 -7.04 -1.75
N THR A 128 -11.39 -6.10 -2.55
CA THR A 128 -12.71 -6.28 -3.18
C THR A 128 -12.73 -6.06 -4.69
N MET A 129 -11.79 -5.27 -5.21
CA MET A 129 -11.84 -4.78 -6.59
C MET A 129 -10.69 -5.25 -7.46
N LEU A 130 -9.54 -5.54 -6.86
CA LEU A 130 -8.33 -5.93 -7.56
C LEU A 130 -8.46 -7.37 -8.08
N GLU A 131 -8.23 -7.52 -9.37
CA GLU A 131 -8.26 -8.78 -10.10
C GLU A 131 -7.17 -9.75 -9.60
N PRO A 132 -7.26 -11.04 -9.96
CA PRO A 132 -6.21 -12.03 -9.71
C PRO A 132 -4.80 -11.60 -10.15
N LEU A 133 -3.81 -11.95 -9.32
CA LEU A 133 -2.39 -11.77 -9.63
C LEU A 133 -1.95 -12.78 -10.71
N ASP A 134 -1.48 -12.27 -11.86
CA ASP A 134 -0.75 -13.01 -12.88
C ASP A 134 0.70 -12.49 -12.98
N THR A 135 1.63 -13.27 -12.43
CA THR A 135 3.07 -12.93 -12.42
C THR A 135 3.73 -13.01 -13.80
N ARG A 136 3.06 -13.53 -14.81
CA ARG A 136 3.57 -13.60 -16.19
C ARG A 136 3.23 -12.34 -17.00
N SER A 137 2.24 -11.58 -16.54
CA SER A 137 1.83 -10.32 -17.16
C SER A 137 2.46 -9.15 -16.41
N THR A 138 3.31 -8.38 -17.09
CA THR A 138 3.95 -7.22 -16.47
C THR A 138 2.95 -6.10 -16.10
N PRO A 139 1.95 -5.74 -16.93
CA PRO A 139 0.91 -4.79 -16.52
C PRO A 139 0.12 -5.26 -15.29
N ASN A 140 -0.23 -6.55 -15.23
CA ASN A 140 -0.92 -7.11 -14.07
C ASN A 140 -0.05 -7.05 -12.81
N PHE A 141 1.14 -7.65 -12.91
CA PHE A 141 2.10 -7.71 -11.82
C PHE A 141 2.44 -6.32 -11.25
N LEU A 142 2.75 -5.34 -12.11
CA LEU A 142 3.05 -3.98 -11.65
C LEU A 142 1.85 -3.31 -10.97
N THR A 143 0.62 -3.54 -11.46
CA THR A 143 -0.58 -3.01 -10.80
C THR A 143 -0.70 -3.57 -9.38
N HIS A 144 -0.44 -4.87 -9.19
CA HIS A 144 -0.43 -5.46 -7.86
C HIS A 144 0.67 -4.91 -6.97
N ILE A 145 1.90 -4.74 -7.50
CA ILE A 145 3.00 -4.17 -6.74
C ILE A 145 2.63 -2.76 -6.25
N VAL A 146 2.17 -1.89 -7.15
CA VAL A 146 1.78 -0.52 -6.77
C VAL A 146 0.59 -0.51 -5.81
N ALA A 147 -0.50 -1.20 -6.12
CA ALA A 147 -1.71 -1.19 -5.29
C ALA A 147 -1.47 -1.73 -3.89
N LYS A 148 -0.73 -2.84 -3.76
CA LYS A 148 -0.50 -3.48 -2.47
C LYS A 148 0.56 -2.79 -1.64
N THR A 149 1.58 -2.19 -2.27
CA THR A 149 2.55 -1.37 -1.52
C THR A 149 1.91 -0.07 -1.02
N PHE A 150 1.01 0.56 -1.80
CA PHE A 150 0.18 1.69 -1.35
C PHE A 150 -0.74 1.31 -0.17
N ALA A 151 -1.40 0.15 -0.25
CA ALA A 151 -2.22 -0.35 0.85
C ALA A 151 -1.38 -0.70 2.09
N GLY A 152 -0.21 -1.31 1.89
CA GLY A 152 0.75 -1.67 2.94
C GLY A 152 1.18 -0.44 3.74
N ILE A 153 1.80 0.54 3.08
CA ILE A 153 2.22 1.76 3.75
C ILE A 153 1.05 2.52 4.37
N GLY A 154 -0.14 2.46 3.77
CA GLY A 154 -1.36 3.02 4.37
C GLY A 154 -1.71 2.40 5.74
N VAL A 155 -1.44 1.11 5.97
CA VAL A 155 -1.63 0.49 7.30
C VAL A 155 -0.68 1.10 8.31
N LEU A 156 0.60 1.24 7.94
CA LEU A 156 1.59 1.88 8.80
C LEU A 156 1.26 3.35 9.09
N ASP A 157 0.91 4.11 8.05
CA ASP A 157 0.55 5.52 8.16
C ASP A 157 -0.66 5.71 9.07
N LEU A 158 -1.66 4.84 8.97
CA LEU A 158 -2.85 4.88 9.84
C LEU A 158 -2.47 4.71 11.31
N LEU A 159 -1.65 3.71 11.63
CA LEU A 159 -1.20 3.46 12.99
C LEU A 159 -0.33 4.62 13.49
N HIS A 160 0.67 5.01 12.71
CA HIS A 160 1.63 6.04 13.05
C HIS A 160 0.96 7.39 13.24
N ASN A 161 0.24 7.89 12.23
CA ASN A 161 -0.39 9.21 12.29
C ASN A 161 -1.49 9.27 13.34
N THR A 162 -2.31 8.20 13.51
CA THR A 162 -3.33 8.19 14.58
C THR A 162 -2.66 8.26 15.95
N SER A 163 -1.56 7.53 16.16
CA SER A 163 -0.83 7.57 17.43
C SER A 163 -0.15 8.91 17.68
N ALA A 164 0.46 9.51 16.65
CA ALA A 164 1.10 10.82 16.74
C ALA A 164 0.07 11.95 16.93
N ALA A 165 -1.14 11.82 16.40
CA ALA A 165 -2.18 12.84 16.53
C ALA A 165 -2.84 12.86 17.91
N TYR A 166 -3.02 11.69 18.55
CA TYR A 166 -3.89 11.57 19.73
C TYR A 166 -3.24 10.94 20.96
N TYR A 167 -2.06 10.33 20.82
CA TYR A 167 -1.46 9.48 21.85
C TYR A 167 0.07 9.69 21.97
N VAL A 168 0.55 10.92 21.76
CA VAL A 168 1.97 11.28 21.92
C VAL A 168 2.44 10.95 23.34
N GLY A 169 3.57 10.25 23.45
CA GLY A 169 4.15 9.85 24.72
C GLY A 169 3.33 8.84 25.53
N VAL A 170 2.26 8.27 24.95
CA VAL A 170 1.42 7.27 25.60
C VAL A 170 1.89 5.87 25.22
N GLU A 171 2.19 5.04 26.22
CA GLU A 171 2.54 3.64 26.00
C GLU A 171 1.34 2.80 25.55
N PRO A 172 1.55 1.75 24.73
CA PRO A 172 0.47 0.90 24.28
C PRO A 172 -0.07 0.05 25.43
N SER A 173 -1.38 0.18 25.71
CA SER A 173 -2.06 -0.66 26.69
C SER A 173 -2.05 -2.14 26.27
N SER A 174 -2.25 -3.07 27.22
CA SER A 174 -2.32 -4.50 26.91
C SER A 174 -3.37 -4.84 25.84
N LEU A 175 -4.50 -4.10 25.83
CA LEU A 175 -5.52 -4.24 24.79
C LEU A 175 -4.97 -3.85 23.42
N VAL A 176 -4.28 -2.71 23.31
CA VAL A 176 -3.65 -2.26 22.06
C VAL A 176 -2.63 -3.29 21.58
N GLN A 177 -1.76 -3.79 22.48
CA GLN A 177 -0.76 -4.81 22.15
C GLN A 177 -1.41 -6.06 21.56
N VAL A 178 -2.40 -6.63 22.25
CA VAL A 178 -3.15 -7.82 21.80
C VAL A 178 -3.88 -7.56 20.48
N ALA A 179 -4.56 -6.41 20.36
CA ALA A 179 -5.29 -6.05 19.16
C ALA A 179 -4.36 -5.89 17.94
N THR A 180 -3.17 -5.32 18.13
CA THR A 180 -2.13 -5.25 17.09
C THR A 180 -1.71 -6.65 16.65
N GLY A 181 -1.38 -7.54 17.59
CA GLY A 181 -0.98 -8.91 17.26
C GLY A 181 -2.05 -9.68 16.48
N ILE A 182 -3.31 -9.61 16.94
CA ILE A 182 -4.44 -10.26 16.27
C ILE A 182 -4.70 -9.63 14.89
N GLY A 183 -4.68 -8.30 14.80
CA GLY A 183 -4.93 -7.56 13.56
C GLY A 183 -3.92 -7.93 12.47
N PHE A 184 -2.62 -7.93 12.79
CA PHE A 184 -1.59 -8.30 11.83
C PHE A 184 -1.62 -9.79 11.46
N ALA A 185 -1.89 -10.69 12.42
CA ALA A 185 -2.06 -12.12 12.13
C ALA A 185 -3.26 -12.38 11.21
N ALA A 186 -4.40 -11.72 11.47
CA ALA A 186 -5.60 -11.82 10.66
C ALA A 186 -5.34 -11.28 9.25
N ALA A 187 -4.75 -10.09 9.12
CA ALA A 187 -4.39 -9.50 7.84
C ALA A 187 -3.43 -10.43 7.06
N ALA A 188 -2.35 -10.88 7.69
CA ALA A 188 -1.40 -11.83 7.09
C ALA A 188 -2.07 -13.11 6.57
N SER A 189 -3.05 -13.65 7.30
CA SER A 189 -3.77 -14.86 6.93
C SER A 189 -4.60 -14.72 5.66
N VAL A 190 -4.97 -13.48 5.29
CA VAL A 190 -5.73 -13.16 4.07
C VAL A 190 -4.91 -12.49 2.97
N SER A 191 -3.67 -12.08 3.26
CA SER A 191 -2.71 -11.50 2.30
C SER A 191 -1.95 -12.53 1.45
N ASP A 192 -1.60 -12.13 0.23
CA ASP A 192 -0.48 -12.75 -0.50
C ASP A 192 0.87 -12.14 -0.09
N TRP A 193 1.96 -12.66 -0.67
CA TRP A 193 3.32 -12.28 -0.32
C TRP A 193 3.68 -10.81 -0.58
N ILE A 194 2.97 -10.10 -1.47
CA ILE A 194 3.25 -8.68 -1.73
C ILE A 194 2.72 -7.84 -0.56
N PHE A 195 1.40 -7.88 -0.32
CA PHE A 195 0.79 -7.10 0.77
C PHE A 195 1.24 -7.62 2.14
N GLY A 196 1.33 -8.93 2.33
CA GLY A 196 1.84 -9.54 3.55
C GLY A 196 3.30 -9.19 3.82
N GLY A 197 4.12 -9.06 2.78
CA GLY A 197 5.49 -8.57 2.89
C GLY A 197 5.56 -7.14 3.41
N CYS A 198 4.66 -6.26 2.96
CA CYS A 198 4.54 -4.90 3.50
C CYS A 198 4.18 -4.93 4.99
N LEU A 199 3.19 -5.73 5.40
CA LEU A 199 2.81 -5.84 6.82
C LEU A 199 3.98 -6.29 7.72
N VAL A 200 4.81 -7.21 7.24
CA VAL A 200 6.03 -7.62 7.93
C VAL A 200 7.01 -6.45 8.01
N TYR A 201 7.23 -5.76 6.90
CA TYR A 201 8.12 -4.60 6.83
C TYR A 201 7.68 -3.51 7.82
N ASP A 202 6.38 -3.20 7.87
CA ASP A 202 5.80 -2.21 8.77
C ASP A 202 6.07 -2.56 10.23
N LEU A 203 5.85 -3.82 10.63
CA LEU A 203 6.14 -4.29 11.99
C LEU A 203 7.63 -4.24 12.32
N VAL A 204 8.52 -4.51 11.36
CA VAL A 204 9.96 -4.34 11.56
C VAL A 204 10.31 -2.86 11.74
N ALA A 205 9.78 -1.98 10.89
CA ALA A 205 10.00 -0.55 10.99
C ALA A 205 9.53 0.01 12.34
N LEU A 206 8.36 -0.45 12.82
CA LEU A 206 7.84 -0.14 14.15
C LEU A 206 8.73 -0.72 15.25
N SER A 207 9.12 -2.00 15.16
CA SER A 207 9.98 -2.63 16.17
C SER A 207 11.31 -1.88 16.36
N VAL A 208 11.94 -1.48 15.26
CA VAL A 208 13.21 -0.71 15.29
C VAL A 208 13.01 0.72 15.77
N GLY A 209 11.83 1.31 15.52
CA GLY A 209 11.51 2.67 15.96
C GLY A 209 11.12 2.78 17.44
N GLN A 210 10.93 1.66 18.13
CA GLN A 210 10.48 1.58 19.52
C GLN A 210 11.58 1.04 20.45
N GLU A 211 11.37 1.16 21.76
CA GLU A 211 12.28 0.62 22.77
C GLU A 211 11.57 -0.38 23.71
N GLY A 212 12.35 -1.06 24.56
CA GLY A 212 11.82 -1.88 25.65
C GLY A 212 11.02 -3.13 25.23
N SER A 213 10.01 -3.46 26.03
CA SER A 213 9.16 -4.65 25.80
C SER A 213 8.30 -4.52 24.55
N TRP A 214 7.84 -3.32 24.24
CA TRP A 214 6.99 -3.07 23.08
C TRP A 214 7.73 -3.29 21.75
N SER A 215 8.96 -2.80 21.64
CA SER A 215 9.85 -3.10 20.49
C SER A 215 10.00 -4.60 20.24
N ARG A 216 10.26 -5.37 21.30
CA ARG A 216 10.43 -6.83 21.22
C ARG A 216 9.13 -7.53 20.82
N LEU A 217 8.00 -7.04 21.31
CA LEU A 217 6.69 -7.60 21.00
C LEU A 217 6.32 -7.36 19.53
N LEU A 218 6.54 -6.14 19.01
CA LEU A 218 6.40 -5.81 17.59
C LEU A 218 7.32 -6.68 16.72
N GLY A 219 8.56 -6.92 17.13
CA GLY A 219 9.48 -7.83 16.45
C GLY A 219 8.98 -9.28 16.43
N GLY A 220 8.38 -9.73 17.55
CA GLY A 220 7.69 -11.02 17.63
C GLY A 220 6.49 -11.10 16.68
N TYR A 221 5.69 -10.03 16.59
CA TYR A 221 4.60 -9.94 15.63
C TYR A 221 5.11 -9.95 14.19
N ALA A 222 6.24 -9.32 13.90
CA ALA A 222 6.86 -9.34 12.57
C ALA A 222 7.23 -10.77 12.17
N ALA A 223 7.90 -11.52 13.07
CA ALA A 223 8.26 -12.91 12.84
C ALA A 223 7.03 -13.82 12.66
N MET A 224 5.99 -13.65 13.49
CA MET A 224 4.72 -14.37 13.35
C MET A 224 4.05 -14.07 12.00
N THR A 225 3.92 -12.80 11.64
CA THR A 225 3.33 -12.34 10.37
C THR A 225 4.11 -12.92 9.19
N ALA A 226 5.44 -12.90 9.24
CA ALA A 226 6.30 -13.48 8.22
C ALA A 226 6.10 -15.00 8.10
N GLY A 227 5.96 -15.71 9.23
CA GLY A 227 5.64 -17.13 9.27
C GLY A 227 4.30 -17.45 8.60
N ILE A 228 3.24 -16.70 8.92
CA ILE A 228 1.90 -16.88 8.34
C ILE A 228 1.94 -16.63 6.82
N VAL A 229 2.53 -15.51 6.39
CA VAL A 229 2.63 -15.14 4.97
C VAL A 229 3.47 -16.19 4.23
N GLY A 230 4.63 -16.56 4.76
CA GLY A 230 5.52 -17.55 4.16
C GLY A 230 4.84 -18.91 4.02
N PHE A 231 4.26 -19.44 5.10
CA PHE A 231 3.56 -20.72 5.11
C PHE A 231 2.42 -20.73 4.08
N ARG A 232 1.54 -19.72 4.11
CA ARG A 232 0.39 -19.65 3.21
C ARG A 232 0.80 -19.57 1.75
N ASN A 233 1.77 -18.72 1.42
CA ASN A 233 2.17 -18.51 0.03
C ASN A 233 3.03 -19.67 -0.51
N PHE A 234 3.67 -20.45 0.36
CA PHE A 234 4.36 -21.68 -0.03
C PHE A 234 3.39 -22.83 -0.29
N PHE A 235 2.45 -23.11 0.63
CA PHE A 235 1.55 -24.27 0.55
C PHE A 235 0.25 -24.01 -0.22
N TYR A 236 -0.25 -22.77 -0.20
CA TYR A 236 -1.52 -22.38 -0.82
C TYR A 236 -1.36 -21.11 -1.69
N PRO A 237 -0.48 -21.12 -2.70
CA PRO A 237 -0.27 -19.96 -3.56
C PRO A 237 -1.55 -19.66 -4.36
N ARG A 238 -2.31 -18.66 -3.93
CA ARG A 238 -3.55 -18.22 -4.59
C ARG A 238 -3.34 -17.85 -6.06
N TRP A 239 -2.15 -17.31 -6.40
CA TRP A 239 -1.80 -16.97 -7.79
C TRP A 239 -1.68 -18.21 -8.71
N LYS A 240 -1.49 -19.42 -8.17
CA LYS A 240 -1.46 -20.66 -8.97
C LYS A 240 -2.85 -21.29 -9.15
N GLY A 241 -3.78 -21.03 -8.24
CA GLY A 241 -5.13 -21.64 -8.25
C GLY A 241 -6.08 -21.05 -9.29
N GLN A 242 -5.80 -19.85 -9.80
CA GLN A 242 -6.71 -19.12 -10.70
C GLN A 242 -6.46 -19.41 -12.19
N THR A 243 -5.36 -20.09 -12.54
CA THR A 243 -5.01 -20.49 -13.91
C THR A 243 -5.91 -21.58 -14.50
N GLN A 244 -6.68 -22.30 -13.68
CA GLN A 244 -7.50 -23.45 -14.13
C GLN A 244 -8.96 -23.09 -14.47
N GLY A 245 -9.37 -21.82 -14.33
CA GLY A 245 -10.75 -21.37 -14.58
C GLY A 245 -11.03 -20.84 -16.00
N GLY A 246 -10.10 -20.99 -16.94
CA GLY A 246 -10.30 -20.57 -18.33
C GLY A 246 -11.16 -21.57 -19.09
N TYR A 247 -12.46 -21.30 -19.24
CA TYR A 247 -13.34 -22.07 -20.11
C TYR A 247 -12.74 -22.19 -21.52
N SER A 248 -12.45 -23.42 -21.97
CA SER A 248 -12.22 -23.70 -23.38
C SER A 248 -13.58 -23.65 -24.10
N LYS A 249 -13.67 -22.89 -25.20
CA LYS A 249 -14.80 -23.02 -26.11
C LYS A 249 -14.78 -24.44 -26.66
N ILE A 250 -15.88 -25.18 -26.47
CA ILE A 250 -16.16 -26.39 -27.23
C ILE A 250 -16.17 -25.99 -28.70
N GLY A 251 -15.37 -26.69 -29.51
CA GLY A 251 -15.15 -26.36 -30.90
C GLY A 251 -16.42 -26.41 -31.72
N ASN A 252 -16.59 -25.43 -32.61
CA ASN A 252 -17.38 -25.63 -33.82
C ASN A 252 -16.52 -26.42 -34.80
N GLY A 253 -16.55 -27.74 -34.65
CA GLY A 253 -16.23 -28.63 -35.76
C GLY A 253 -17.47 -28.77 -36.63
N GLY A 254 -17.30 -28.43 -37.91
CA GLY A 254 -18.04 -28.98 -39.06
C GLY A 254 -19.55 -28.79 -39.09
N ASP A 255 -20.01 -28.01 -40.06
CA ASP A 255 -20.81 -28.62 -41.13
C ASP A 255 -20.50 -27.85 -42.43
N ASP A 256 -19.81 -28.55 -43.32
CA ASP A 256 -19.72 -28.24 -44.74
C ASP A 256 -21.08 -28.55 -45.39
N ALA A 257 -21.73 -27.56 -46.01
CA ALA A 257 -22.53 -27.65 -47.24
C ALA A 257 -22.99 -26.26 -47.70
#